data_AF-A0A8H9R0C2-F1
#
_entry.id   AF-A0A8H9R0C2-F1
#
_cell.length_a   1.000
_cell.length_b   1.000
_cell.length_c   1.000
_cell.angle_alpha   90.00
_cell.angle_beta   90.00
_cell.angle_gamma   90.00
#
_symmetry.space_group_name_H-M   'P 1'
#
loop_
_entity.id
_entity.type
_entity.pdbx_description
1 polymer ?
#
loop_
_entity_poly.entity_id
_entity_poly.type
_entity_poly.pdbx_seq_one_letter_code
_entity_poly.pdbx_strand_id
1 'polypeptide(L)'
;MKTAQEVANELDLTRTEVYNLLRKKRFSPLVKKNGGQVAISNELFGLLEEEIKSKRNNIKQQENKNIDIKQEDKLLEEKNTIADVKAEEMPDFTTTIEILQNQIKLKDNQITILNNVITNNLKRIKDLEEKNHEFKELHEEVNNLRLVIDSIQTKKKRKRLLGVF
;
A
#
# COMPACT_ATOMS: atom_id res chain seq x y z
N MET A 1 13.19 28.35 -4.36
CA MET A 1 13.51 26.92 -4.47
C MET A 1 13.75 26.40 -3.07
N LYS A 2 13.19 25.25 -2.73
CA LYS A 2 13.26 24.67 -1.39
C LYS A 2 14.21 23.47 -1.36
N THR A 3 14.85 23.23 -0.24
CA THR A 3 15.63 22.01 -0.01
C THR A 3 14.73 20.84 0.40
N ALA A 4 15.21 19.60 0.27
CA ALA A 4 14.48 18.44 0.76
C ALA A 4 14.20 18.48 2.27
N GLN A 5 15.02 19.20 3.05
CA GLN A 5 14.81 19.37 4.48
C GLN A 5 13.71 20.40 4.78
N GLU A 6 13.65 21.50 4.04
CA GLU A 6 12.58 22.49 4.17
C GLU A 6 11.22 21.88 3.80
N VAL A 7 11.17 21.09 2.73
CA VAL A 7 9.94 20.39 2.32
C VAL A 7 9.52 19.32 3.33
N ALA A 8 10.48 18.65 3.97
CA ALA A 8 10.20 17.70 5.04
C ALA A 8 9.52 18.39 6.24
N ASN A 9 10.06 19.52 6.67
CA ASN A 9 9.51 20.29 7.78
C ASN A 9 8.13 20.88 7.45
N GLU A 10 7.91 21.38 6.23
CA GLU A 10 6.63 21.99 5.85
C GLU A 10 5.50 20.99 5.60
N LEU A 11 5.83 19.78 5.11
CA LEU A 11 4.82 18.74 4.84
C LEU A 11 4.62 17.78 6.01
N ASP A 12 5.34 17.98 7.12
CA ASP A 12 5.40 17.07 8.28
C ASP A 12 5.76 15.64 7.84
N LEU A 13 6.90 15.53 7.15
CA LEU A 13 7.45 14.30 6.61
C LEU A 13 8.90 14.14 7.04
N THR A 14 9.39 12.91 7.06
CA THR A 14 10.82 12.67 7.19
C THR A 14 11.55 13.03 5.89
N ARG A 15 12.82 13.44 6.01
CA ARG A 15 13.69 13.71 4.86
C ARG A 15 13.76 12.52 3.88
N THR A 16 13.72 11.30 4.40
CA THR A 16 13.72 10.05 3.62
C THR A 16 12.44 9.90 2.80
N GLU A 17 11.27 10.20 3.38
CA GLU A 17 9.99 10.16 2.67
C GLU A 17 9.94 11.16 1.53
N VAL A 18 10.50 12.37 1.73
CA VAL A 18 10.65 13.35 0.66
C VAL A 18 11.48 12.77 -0.49
N TYR A 19 12.65 12.16 -0.22
CA TYR A 19 13.44 11.52 -1.28
C TYR A 19 12.71 10.37 -1.97
N ASN A 20 11.92 9.58 -1.24
CA ASN A 20 11.12 8.49 -1.80
C ASN A 20 10.02 9.01 -2.74
N LEU A 21 9.36 10.12 -2.38
CA LEU A 21 8.40 10.79 -3.25
C LEU A 21 9.08 11.30 -4.52
N LEU A 22 10.22 11.98 -4.38
CA LEU A 22 10.96 12.54 -5.50
C LEU A 22 11.51 11.48 -6.47
N ARG A 23 11.73 10.24 -6.01
CA ARG A 23 12.14 9.10 -6.86
C ARG A 23 11.01 8.53 -7.73
N LYS A 24 9.74 8.87 -7.46
CA LYS A 24 8.62 8.38 -8.26
C LYS A 24 8.73 8.90 -9.70
N LYS A 25 8.33 8.07 -10.67
CA LYS A 25 8.40 8.38 -12.11
C LYS A 25 7.74 9.72 -12.49
N ARG A 26 6.72 10.14 -11.74
CA ARG A 26 5.98 11.40 -11.96
C ARG A 26 6.75 12.65 -11.52
N PHE A 27 7.59 12.55 -10.49
CA PHE A 27 8.30 13.69 -9.89
C PHE A 27 9.77 13.76 -10.28
N SER A 28 10.37 12.61 -10.56
CA SER A 28 11.78 12.49 -10.97
C SER A 28 12.21 13.48 -12.07
N PRO A 29 11.42 13.73 -13.15
CA PRO A 29 11.79 14.69 -14.20
C PRO A 29 11.77 16.16 -13.76
N LEU A 30 11.05 16.48 -12.69
CA LEU A 30 10.87 17.85 -12.19
C LEU A 30 11.93 18.23 -11.14
N VAL A 31 12.74 17.26 -10.70
CA VAL A 31 13.78 17.45 -9.70
C VAL A 31 15.00 18.11 -10.33
N LYS A 32 15.36 19.30 -9.85
CA LYS A 32 16.61 19.97 -10.23
C LYS A 32 17.68 19.72 -9.17
N LYS A 33 18.93 19.63 -9.59
CA LYS A 33 20.08 19.54 -8.68
C LYS A 33 20.88 20.83 -8.76
N ASN A 34 21.10 21.48 -7.63
CA ASN A 34 21.99 22.63 -7.51
C ASN A 34 23.16 22.21 -6.61
N GLY A 35 24.37 22.12 -7.18
CA GLY A 35 25.58 21.81 -6.40
C GLY A 35 25.54 20.46 -5.67
N GLY A 36 24.89 19.43 -6.23
CA GLY A 36 24.75 18.10 -5.62
C GLY A 36 23.57 17.96 -4.64
N GLN A 37 22.93 19.06 -4.27
CA GLN A 37 21.71 19.04 -3.46
C GLN A 37 20.46 19.08 -4.34
N VAL A 38 19.39 18.44 -3.87
CA VAL A 38 18.09 18.44 -4.53
C VAL A 38 17.40 19.77 -4.26
N ALA A 39 17.13 20.51 -5.33
CA ALA A 39 16.40 21.76 -5.34
C ALA A 39 14.98 21.53 -5.85
N ILE A 40 14.00 21.82 -5.00
CA ILE A 40 12.58 21.61 -5.25
C ILE A 40 11.99 22.96 -5.68
N SER A 41 11.38 23.02 -6.87
CA SER A 41 10.68 24.22 -7.33
C SER A 41 9.37 24.40 -6.56
N ASN A 42 8.82 25.62 -6.55
CA ASN A 42 7.53 25.89 -5.91
C ASN A 42 6.38 25.09 -6.58
N GLU A 43 6.49 24.86 -7.89
CA GLU A 43 5.55 24.00 -8.64
C GLU A 43 5.62 22.54 -8.18
N LEU A 44 6.82 21.99 -8.04
CA LEU A 44 7.01 20.61 -7.54
C LEU A 44 6.54 20.49 -6.09
N PHE A 45 6.75 21.51 -5.28
CA PHE A 45 6.23 21.56 -3.92
C PHE A 45 4.69 21.49 -3.89
N GLY A 46 3.99 22.27 -4.72
CA GLY A 46 2.53 22.21 -4.80
C GLY A 46 2.00 20.83 -5.20
N LEU A 47 2.66 20.16 -6.16
CA LEU A 47 2.28 18.80 -6.55
C LEU A 47 2.51 17.76 -5.43
N LEU A 48 3.58 17.92 -4.65
CA LEU A 48 3.85 17.07 -3.49
C LEU A 48 2.81 17.31 -2.40
N GLU A 49 2.45 18.57 -2.14
CA GLU A 49 1.42 18.94 -1.17
C GLU A 49 0.06 18.34 -1.54
N GLU A 50 -0.34 18.44 -2.81
CA GLU A 50 -1.56 17.81 -3.33
C GLU A 50 -1.55 16.29 -3.20
N GLU A 51 -0.42 15.63 -3.51
CA GLU A 51 -0.31 14.18 -3.36
C GLU A 51 -0.40 13.74 -1.90
N ILE A 52 0.18 14.50 -0.97
CA ILE A 52 0.09 14.23 0.47
C ILE A 52 -1.32 14.49 0.99
N LYS A 53 -1.96 15.60 0.61
CA LYS A 53 -3.37 15.89 0.96
C LYS A 53 -4.30 14.81 0.41
N SER A 54 -4.11 14.38 -0.83
CA SER A 54 -4.90 13.31 -1.46
C SER A 54 -4.70 11.96 -0.76
N LYS A 55 -3.47 11.61 -0.35
CA LYS A 55 -3.21 10.41 0.45
C LYS A 55 -3.87 10.47 1.83
N ARG A 56 -3.73 11.59 2.55
CA ARG A 56 -4.38 11.81 3.86
C ARG A 56 -5.91 11.73 3.74
N ASN A 57 -6.47 12.31 2.69
CA ASN A 57 -7.92 12.27 2.44
C ASN A 57 -8.41 10.88 2.01
N ASN A 58 -7.64 10.10 1.25
CA ASN A 58 -8.01 8.73 0.91
C ASN A 58 -7.97 7.79 2.13
N ILE A 59 -7.06 8.02 3.08
CA ILE A 59 -7.06 7.32 4.37
C ILE A 59 -8.34 7.65 5.15
N LYS A 60 -8.70 8.95 5.27
CA LYS A 60 -9.97 9.39 5.87
C LYS A 60 -11.21 8.90 5.13
N GLN A 61 -11.17 8.73 3.80
CA GLN A 61 -12.28 8.20 3.01
C GLN A 61 -12.37 6.66 3.05
N GLN A 62 -11.27 5.95 3.29
CA GLN A 62 -11.30 4.51 3.59
C GLN A 62 -11.82 4.24 5.01
N GLU A 63 -11.52 5.10 5.98
CA GLU A 63 -12.16 5.12 7.30
C GLU A 63 -13.66 5.44 7.20
N ASN A 64 -14.08 6.37 6.33
CA ASN A 64 -15.50 6.75 6.20
C ASN A 64 -16.36 5.84 5.30
N LYS A 65 -15.76 4.91 4.51
CA LYS A 65 -16.53 3.98 3.66
C LYS A 65 -16.72 2.60 4.29
N ASN A 66 -15.92 2.27 5.28
CA ASN A 66 -16.15 1.10 6.12
C ASN A 66 -16.31 1.63 7.54
N ILE A 67 -17.55 1.59 8.03
CA ILE A 67 -17.98 1.79 9.42
C ILE A 67 -18.82 3.07 9.59
N ASP A 68 -20.14 2.86 9.66
CA ASP A 68 -21.06 3.73 10.39
C ASP A 68 -20.75 3.60 11.89
N ILE A 69 -19.77 4.36 12.38
CA ILE A 69 -19.63 4.69 13.81
C ILE A 69 -19.69 6.21 13.88
N LYS A 70 -20.92 6.72 13.91
CA LYS A 70 -21.16 8.08 14.36
C LYS A 70 -21.05 8.08 15.89
N GLN A 71 -20.16 8.95 16.40
CA GLN A 71 -20.27 9.74 17.65
C GLN A 71 -19.18 9.59 18.72
N GLU A 72 -18.35 8.54 18.75
CA GLU A 72 -17.39 8.39 19.88
C GLU A 72 -16.02 9.07 19.69
N ASP A 73 -15.57 9.33 18.46
CA ASP A 73 -14.22 9.89 18.24
C ASP A 73 -14.06 11.36 18.63
N LYS A 74 -15.15 12.13 18.74
CA LYS A 74 -15.09 13.53 19.18
C LYS A 74 -14.75 13.69 20.66
N LEU A 75 -14.99 12.68 21.49
CA LEU A 75 -14.67 12.72 22.92
C LEU A 75 -13.23 12.29 23.24
N LEU A 76 -12.54 11.64 22.29
CA LEU A 76 -11.17 11.18 22.46
C LEU A 76 -10.14 12.29 22.21
N GLU A 77 -10.44 13.28 21.35
CA GLU A 77 -9.54 14.42 21.15
C GLU A 77 -9.51 15.38 22.35
N GLU A 78 -10.59 15.50 23.12
CA GLU A 78 -10.67 16.41 24.29
C GLU A 78 -9.91 15.91 25.53
N LYS A 79 -9.56 14.61 25.61
CA LYS A 79 -8.84 14.03 26.75
C LYS A 79 -7.31 13.91 26.57
N ASN A 80 -6.78 14.34 25.42
CA ASN A 80 -5.36 14.19 25.07
C ASN A 80 -4.45 15.36 25.53
N THR A 81 -4.88 16.23 26.44
CA THR A 81 -3.93 17.13 27.14
C THR A 81 -3.20 16.36 28.24
N ILE A 82 -2.06 15.77 27.87
CA ILE A 82 -1.09 15.25 28.84
C ILE A 82 -0.48 16.46 29.55
N ALA A 83 -0.96 16.76 30.76
CA ALA A 83 -0.32 17.71 31.64
C ALA A 83 1.05 17.15 32.06
N ASP A 84 2.10 17.93 31.81
CA ASP A 84 3.48 17.70 32.24
C ASP A 84 3.55 17.84 33.78
N VAL A 85 3.26 16.76 34.51
CA VAL A 85 3.29 16.75 35.98
C VAL A 85 4.63 16.18 36.45
N LYS A 86 5.55 17.08 36.77
CA LYS A 86 6.62 16.81 37.73
C LYS A 86 6.02 16.85 39.14
N ALA A 87 5.80 15.69 39.75
CA ALA A 87 5.65 15.57 41.20
C ALA A 87 6.01 14.13 41.63
N GLU A 88 6.96 14.03 42.56
CA GLU A 88 7.28 12.81 43.29
C GLU A 88 6.08 12.43 44.18
N GLU A 89 5.31 11.42 43.80
CA GLU A 89 4.34 10.73 44.66
C GLU A 89 4.51 9.22 44.46
N MET A 90 4.30 8.43 45.52
CA MET A 90 4.38 6.96 45.46
C MET A 90 3.65 6.43 44.23
N PRO A 91 4.19 5.46 43.48
CA PRO A 91 3.59 5.01 42.23
C PRO A 91 2.20 4.46 42.53
N ASP A 92 1.17 5.16 42.05
CA ASP A 92 -0.20 4.70 42.14
C ASP A 92 -0.36 3.51 41.18
N PHE A 93 -0.14 2.32 41.74
CA PHE A 93 -0.20 1.06 41.02
C PHE A 93 -1.58 0.86 40.37
N THR A 94 -2.64 1.44 40.93
CA THR A 94 -4.01 1.37 40.38
C THR A 94 -4.08 2.06 39.01
N THR A 95 -3.62 3.31 38.94
CA THR A 95 -3.56 4.08 37.70
C THR A 95 -2.65 3.41 36.66
N THR A 96 -1.53 2.84 37.11
CA THR A 96 -0.62 2.09 36.23
C THR A 96 -1.28 0.83 35.65
N ILE A 97 -2.03 0.08 36.47
CA ILE A 97 -2.75 -1.12 36.05
C ILE A 97 -3.84 -0.77 35.03
N GLU A 98 -4.60 0.30 35.25
CA GLU A 98 -5.65 0.74 34.31
C GLU A 98 -5.07 1.16 32.95
N ILE A 99 -3.95 1.90 32.96
CA ILE A 99 -3.24 2.27 31.73
C ILE A 99 -2.80 1.01 30.97
N LEU A 100 -2.21 0.04 31.66
CA LEU A 100 -1.79 -1.22 31.04
C LEU A 100 -2.96 -2.03 30.47
N GLN A 101 -4.08 -2.09 31.19
CA GLN A 101 -5.30 -2.77 30.69
C GLN A 101 -5.84 -2.11 29.42
N ASN A 102 -5.85 -0.78 29.36
CA ASN A 102 -6.27 -0.04 28.17
C ASN A 102 -5.32 -0.29 26.99
N GLN A 103 -4.00 -0.33 27.24
CA GLN A 103 -3.01 -0.69 26.23
C GLN A 103 -3.19 -2.13 25.72
N ILE A 104 -3.50 -3.08 26.59
CA ILE A 104 -3.78 -4.48 26.20
C ILE A 104 -5.00 -4.52 25.28
N LYS A 105 -6.12 -3.89 25.66
CA LYS A 105 -7.32 -3.83 24.82
C LYS A 105 -7.05 -3.23 23.44
N LEU A 106 -6.26 -2.16 23.38
CA LEU A 106 -5.86 -1.55 22.10
C LEU A 106 -5.03 -2.52 21.26
N LYS A 107 -4.09 -3.24 21.86
CA LYS A 107 -3.28 -4.26 21.16
C LYS A 107 -4.14 -5.44 20.68
N ASP A 108 -5.10 -5.90 21.46
CA ASP A 108 -6.02 -6.99 21.07
C ASP A 108 -6.89 -6.59 19.87
N ASN A 109 -7.37 -5.35 19.85
CA ASN A 109 -8.10 -4.80 18.70
C ASN A 109 -7.21 -4.74 17.46
N GLN A 110 -5.96 -4.29 17.59
CA GLN A 110 -4.99 -4.29 16.49
C GLN A 110 -4.72 -5.70 15.97
N ILE A 111 -4.56 -6.68 16.86
CA ILE A 111 -4.37 -8.10 16.49
C ILE A 111 -5.57 -8.62 15.72
N THR A 112 -6.79 -8.28 16.15
CA THR A 112 -8.02 -8.71 15.47
C THR A 112 -8.12 -8.14 14.06
N ILE A 113 -7.78 -6.85 13.88
CA ILE A 113 -7.74 -6.22 12.56
C ILE A 113 -6.70 -6.89 11.66
N LEU A 114 -5.50 -7.15 12.18
CA LEU A 114 -4.44 -7.84 11.43
C LEU A 114 -4.87 -9.25 11.02
N ASN A 115 -5.49 -10.01 11.92
CA ASN A 115 -5.99 -11.35 11.62
C ASN A 115 -7.02 -11.33 10.50
N ASN A 116 -7.96 -10.38 10.51
CA ASN A 116 -8.93 -10.24 9.42
C ASN A 116 -8.26 -9.95 8.07
N VAL A 117 -7.24 -9.08 8.05
CA VAL A 117 -6.46 -8.79 6.85
C VAL A 117 -5.72 -10.04 6.36
N ILE A 118 -5.09 -10.79 7.27
CA ILE A 118 -4.39 -12.04 6.94
C ILE A 118 -5.36 -13.05 6.33
N THR A 119 -6.50 -13.31 6.97
CA THR A 119 -7.52 -14.24 6.47
C THR A 119 -8.02 -13.86 5.08
N ASN A 120 -8.31 -12.58 4.84
CA ASN A 120 -8.75 -12.09 3.54
C ASN A 120 -7.68 -12.27 2.46
N ASN A 121 -6.42 -11.99 2.79
CA ASN A 121 -5.30 -12.16 1.86
C ASN A 121 -5.06 -13.64 1.54
N LEU A 122 -5.14 -14.53 2.53
CA LEU A 122 -5.02 -15.97 2.31
C LEU A 122 -6.10 -16.49 1.36
N LYS A 123 -7.35 -16.05 1.54
CA LYS A 123 -8.45 -16.39 0.62
C LYS A 123 -8.13 -15.94 -0.81
N ARG A 124 -7.68 -14.70 -0.99
CA ARG A 124 -7.33 -14.15 -2.30
C ARG A 124 -6.16 -14.88 -2.97
N ILE A 125 -5.16 -15.31 -2.19
CA ILE A 125 -4.04 -16.11 -2.71
C ILE A 125 -4.57 -17.43 -3.26
N LYS A 126 -5.41 -18.13 -2.50
CA LYS A 126 -6.02 -19.39 -2.93
C LYS A 126 -6.80 -19.23 -4.23
N ASP A 127 -7.64 -18.20 -4.34
CA ASP A 127 -8.42 -17.93 -5.56
C ASP A 127 -7.51 -17.65 -6.78
N LEU A 128 -6.35 -17.03 -6.58
CA LEU A 128 -5.37 -16.76 -7.64
C LEU A 128 -4.59 -18.03 -8.04
N GLU A 129 -4.26 -18.89 -7.08
CA GLU A 129 -3.61 -20.17 -7.34
C GLU A 129 -4.50 -21.09 -8.18
N GLU A 130 -5.80 -21.15 -7.87
CA GLU A 130 -6.78 -21.91 -8.64
C GLU A 130 -6.87 -21.42 -10.09
N LYS A 131 -7.03 -20.10 -10.31
CA LYS A 131 -7.02 -19.52 -11.66
C LYS A 131 -5.72 -19.75 -12.42
N ASN A 132 -4.58 -19.74 -11.73
CA ASN A 132 -3.30 -20.01 -12.34
C ASN A 132 -3.16 -21.49 -12.74
N HIS A 133 -3.80 -22.40 -12.01
CA HIS A 133 -3.87 -23.80 -12.38
C HIS A 133 -4.69 -24.01 -13.66
N GLU A 134 -5.89 -23.42 -13.73
CA GLU A 134 -6.73 -23.44 -14.95
C GLU A 134 -5.97 -22.90 -16.18
N PHE A 135 -5.20 -21.82 -16.00
CA PHE A 135 -4.39 -21.27 -17.07
C PHE A 135 -3.30 -22.24 -17.56
N LYS A 136 -2.67 -22.99 -16.65
CA LYS A 136 -1.66 -23.99 -17.03
C LYS A 136 -2.26 -25.13 -17.84
N GLU A 137 -3.43 -25.64 -17.42
CA GLU A 137 -4.15 -26.69 -18.16
C GLU A 137 -4.52 -26.21 -19.57
N LEU A 138 -5.09 -25.00 -19.69
CA LEU A 138 -5.42 -24.41 -20.98
C LEU A 138 -4.18 -24.23 -21.86
N HIS A 139 -3.06 -23.80 -21.29
CA HIS A 139 -1.81 -23.64 -22.02
C HIS A 139 -1.29 -24.97 -22.57
N GLU A 140 -1.40 -26.05 -21.80
CA GLU A 140 -1.04 -27.39 -22.24
C GLU A 140 -1.93 -27.88 -23.38
N GLU A 141 -3.25 -27.69 -23.28
CA GLU A 141 -4.19 -28.05 -24.34
C GLU A 141 -3.91 -27.30 -25.65
N VAL A 142 -3.63 -25.99 -25.57
CA VAL A 142 -3.24 -25.17 -26.73
C VAL A 142 -1.96 -25.70 -27.38
N ASN A 143 -0.96 -26.10 -26.59
CA ASN A 143 0.27 -26.69 -27.12
C ASN A 143 0.01 -28.04 -27.81
N ASN A 144 -0.86 -28.88 -27.25
CA ASN A 144 -1.26 -30.14 -27.86
C ASN A 144 -1.98 -29.92 -29.20
N LEU A 145 -2.93 -28.98 -29.25
CA LEU A 145 -3.62 -28.61 -30.49
C LEU A 145 -2.64 -28.12 -31.57
N ARG A 146 -1.65 -27.31 -31.18
CA ARG A 146 -0.61 -26.83 -32.09
C ARG A 146 0.18 -27.99 -32.70
N LEU A 147 0.61 -28.96 -31.90
CA LEU A 147 1.32 -30.16 -32.38
C LEU A 147 0.47 -30.97 -33.39
N VAL A 148 -0.83 -31.12 -33.12
CA VAL A 148 -1.76 -31.80 -34.03
C VAL A 148 -1.90 -31.04 -35.35
N ILE A 149 -2.05 -29.72 -35.30
CA ILE A 149 -2.14 -28.87 -36.50
C ILE A 149 -0.87 -29.00 -37.35
N ASP A 150 0.31 -28.91 -36.73
CA ASP A 150 1.60 -29.01 -37.41
C ASP A 150 1.76 -30.38 -38.09
N SER A 151 1.31 -31.46 -37.43
CA SER A 151 1.27 -32.81 -37.99
C SER A 151 0.33 -32.91 -39.22
N ILE A 152 -0.88 -32.35 -39.11
CA ILE A 152 -1.85 -32.31 -40.23
C ILE A 152 -1.27 -31.51 -41.40
N GLN A 153 -0.69 -30.33 -41.15
CA GLN A 153 -0.06 -29.50 -42.19
C GLN A 153 1.07 -30.26 -42.89
N THR A 154 1.91 -30.96 -42.13
CA THR A 154 3.00 -31.79 -42.67
C THR A 154 2.46 -32.91 -43.56
N LYS A 155 1.44 -33.64 -43.10
CA LYS A 155 0.77 -34.70 -43.89
C LYS A 155 0.13 -34.13 -45.16
N LYS A 156 -0.55 -32.99 -45.08
CA LYS A 156 -1.16 -32.31 -46.23
C LYS A 156 -0.12 -31.90 -47.26
N LYS A 157 1.00 -31.33 -46.83
CA LYS A 157 2.13 -30.98 -47.71
C LYS A 157 2.69 -32.20 -48.41
N ARG A 158 2.84 -33.33 -47.70
CA ARG A 158 3.32 -34.60 -48.26
C ARG A 158 2.37 -35.19 -49.30
N LYS A 159 1.06 -35.23 -49.01
CA LYS A 159 0.03 -35.67 -49.98
C LYS A 159 0.09 -34.86 -51.27
N ARG A 160 0.20 -33.53 -51.16
CA ARG A 160 0.34 -32.62 -52.32
C ARG A 160 1.57 -32.93 -53.16
N LEU A 161 2.72 -33.23 -52.52
CA LEU A 161 3.95 -33.58 -53.23
C LEU A 161 3.85 -34.93 -53.96
N LEU A 162 3.09 -35.87 -53.41
CA LEU A 162 2.89 -37.20 -54.00
C LEU A 162 1.78 -37.24 -55.06
N GLY A 163 1.09 -36.12 -55.33
CA GLY A 163 -0.04 -36.08 -56.27
C GLY A 163 -1.27 -36.88 -55.83
N VAL A 164 -1.33 -37.27 -54.56
CA VAL A 164 -2.45 -38.00 -53.97
C VAL A 164 -3.42 -36.96 -53.41
N PHE A 165 -4.40 -36.57 -54.22
CA PHE A 165 -5.45 -35.62 -53.84
C PHE A 165 -6.60 -36.33 -53.12
#